data_AF-A0A351D1Z8-F1
#
_entry.id   AF-A0A351D1Z8-F1
#
_cell.length_a   1.000
_cell.length_b   1.000
_cell.length_c   1.000
_cell.angle_alpha   90.00
_cell.angle_beta   90.00
_cell.angle_gamma   90.00
#
_symmetry.space_group_name_H-M   'P 1'
#
loop_
_entity.id
_entity.type
_entity.pdbx_description
1 polymer ?
#
loop_
_entity_poly.entity_id
_entity_poly.type
_entity_poly.pdbx_seq_one_letter_code
_entity_poly.pdbx_strand_id
1 'polypeptide(L)'
;MSKVFFTPQLFEFLAELEQNNDRDWFNTNKHRYIEHVREPLLDFIEALGEPLLGISEHFVADPRSNGGSMFRIYRDTRFSKDKTPYKTHVSMQLRHEAGKDAHAPGFYLQLKPGGCTLGGGIYRADNAALSKVRERIV
;
A
#
# COMPACT_ATOMS: atom_id res chain seq x y z
N MET A 1 18.49 -7.99 15.80
CA MET A 1 17.07 -8.07 16.22
C MET A 1 16.22 -7.57 15.08
N SER A 2 15.14 -8.24 14.69
CA SER A 2 14.25 -7.75 13.63
C SER A 2 13.50 -6.50 14.12
N LYS A 3 13.60 -5.37 13.40
CA LYS A 3 12.81 -4.17 13.68
C LYS A 3 11.32 -4.50 13.54
N VAL A 4 10.52 -4.16 14.55
CA VAL A 4 9.05 -4.25 14.48
C VAL A 4 8.54 -2.91 13.94
N PHE A 5 7.85 -2.96 12.80
CA PHE A 5 7.29 -1.76 12.17
C PHE A 5 5.85 -1.53 12.61
N PHE A 6 5.01 -2.56 12.51
CA PHE A 6 3.58 -2.43 12.81
C PHE A 6 3.26 -2.90 14.21
N THR A 7 2.53 -2.08 14.95
CA THR A 7 2.05 -2.37 16.30
C THR A 7 0.51 -2.51 16.30
N PRO A 8 -0.10 -3.05 17.36
CA PRO A 8 -1.57 -3.15 17.47
C PRO A 8 -2.29 -1.81 17.26
N GLN A 9 -1.66 -0.69 17.63
CA GLN A 9 -2.21 0.67 17.49
C GLN A 9 -2.57 1.02 16.04
N LEU A 10 -1.86 0.46 15.05
CA LEU A 10 -2.22 0.62 13.64
C LEU A 10 -3.62 0.08 13.37
N PHE A 11 -3.90 -1.14 13.84
CA PHE A 11 -5.18 -1.81 13.60
C PHE A 11 -6.30 -1.24 14.45
N GLU A 12 -6.00 -0.82 15.68
CA GLU A 12 -6.93 -0.08 16.54
C GLU A 12 -7.38 1.22 15.87
N PHE A 13 -6.43 2.03 15.36
CA PHE A 13 -6.76 3.25 14.62
C PHE A 13 -7.65 2.97 13.40
N LEU A 14 -7.33 1.95 12.61
CA LEU A 14 -8.12 1.61 11.41
C LEU A 14 -9.53 1.11 11.77
N ALA A 15 -9.69 0.39 12.89
CA ALA A 15 -10.98 -0.07 13.38
C ALA A 15 -11.83 1.09 13.92
N GLU A 16 -11.22 2.04 14.64
CA GLU A 16 -11.90 3.26 15.08
C GLU A 16 -12.30 4.16 13.90
N LEU A 17 -11.42 4.27 12.88
CA LEU A 17 -11.71 5.02 11.65
C LEU A 17 -12.90 4.41 10.89
N GLU A 18 -13.05 3.09 10.91
CA GLU A 18 -14.21 2.42 10.30
C GLU A 18 -15.53 2.82 10.97
N GLN A 19 -15.51 3.02 12.30
CA GLN A 19 -16.68 3.45 13.07
C GLN A 19 -16.93 4.98 12.96
N ASN A 20 -15.89 5.77 12.75
CA ASN A 20 -15.92 7.24 12.76
C ASN A 20 -15.38 7.84 11.44
N ASN A 21 -15.85 7.34 10.30
CA ASN A 21 -15.31 7.71 8.98
C ASN A 21 -15.84 9.06 8.49
N ASP A 22 -15.48 10.12 9.20
CA ASP A 22 -15.76 11.51 8.86
C ASP A 22 -14.51 12.39 9.02
N ARG A 23 -14.56 13.60 8.46
CA ARG A 23 -13.40 14.49 8.38
C ARG A 23 -13.04 15.10 9.74
N ASP A 24 -14.00 15.37 10.60
CA ASP A 24 -13.77 16.07 11.86
C ASP A 24 -13.09 15.13 12.86
N TRP A 25 -13.58 13.88 12.93
CA TRP A 25 -12.93 12.83 13.70
C TRP A 25 -11.51 12.57 13.20
N PHE A 26 -11.32 12.43 11.87
CA PHE A 26 -9.98 12.19 11.32
C PHE A 26 -9.02 13.34 11.58
N ASN A 27 -9.46 14.59 11.45
CA ASN A 27 -8.61 15.76 11.70
C ASN A 27 -8.14 15.82 13.15
N THR A 28 -9.04 15.55 14.10
CA THR A 28 -8.72 15.45 15.53
C THR A 28 -7.72 14.33 15.82
N ASN A 29 -7.86 13.19 15.13
CA ASN A 29 -7.03 12.00 15.32
C ASN A 29 -5.84 11.90 14.34
N LYS A 30 -5.57 12.95 13.56
CA LYS A 30 -4.56 12.92 12.48
C LYS A 30 -3.15 12.63 12.99
N HIS A 31 -2.84 13.05 14.21
CA HIS A 31 -1.56 12.76 14.85
C HIS A 31 -1.35 11.25 15.06
N ARG A 32 -2.38 10.52 15.52
CA ARG A 32 -2.38 9.05 15.66
C ARG A 32 -2.21 8.35 14.32
N TYR A 33 -2.88 8.84 13.28
CA TYR A 33 -2.67 8.33 11.92
C TYR A 33 -1.21 8.47 11.49
N ILE A 34 -0.61 9.63 11.73
CA ILE A 34 0.79 9.87 11.37
C ILE A 34 1.70 8.91 12.14
N GLU A 35 1.59 8.89 13.46
CA GLU A 35 2.46 8.14 14.37
C GLU A 35 2.34 6.63 14.23
N HIS A 36 1.12 6.10 14.13
CA HIS A 36 0.88 4.65 14.20
C HIS A 36 0.61 4.00 12.85
N VAL A 37 0.38 4.78 11.79
CA VAL A 37 0.04 4.23 10.46
C VAL A 37 1.00 4.73 9.39
N ARG A 38 1.16 6.05 9.24
CA ARG A 38 1.96 6.62 8.16
C ARG A 38 3.45 6.36 8.37
N GLU A 39 4.05 6.89 9.42
CA GLU A 39 5.50 6.76 9.64
C GLU A 39 5.94 5.30 9.70
N PRO A 40 5.23 4.39 10.41
CA PRO A 40 5.60 2.98 10.43
C PRO A 40 5.57 2.31 9.06
N LEU A 41 4.63 2.69 8.19
CA LEU A 41 4.58 2.17 6.82
C LEU A 41 5.71 2.74 5.96
N LEU A 42 6.06 4.01 6.12
CA LEU A 42 7.19 4.61 5.39
C LEU A 42 8.52 3.97 5.82
N ASP A 43 8.72 3.78 7.12
CA ASP A 43 9.86 3.05 7.67
C ASP A 43 9.95 1.63 7.12
N PHE A 44 8.80 0.94 7.00
CA PHE A 44 8.75 -0.40 6.42
C PHE A 44 9.10 -0.38 4.92
N ILE A 45 8.58 0.59 4.16
CA ILE A 45 8.94 0.77 2.75
C ILE A 45 10.43 1.02 2.60
N GLU A 46 11.02 1.90 3.39
CA GLU A 46 12.46 2.19 3.35
C GLU A 46 13.27 0.92 3.65
N ALA A 47 12.89 0.17 4.69
CA ALA A 47 13.57 -1.06 5.08
C ALA A 47 13.44 -2.19 4.04
N LEU A 48 12.46 -2.12 3.15
CA LEU A 48 12.32 -3.07 2.04
C LEU A 48 13.29 -2.79 0.89
N GLY A 49 13.90 -1.60 0.81
CA GLY A 49 14.75 -1.21 -0.33
C GLY A 49 15.89 -2.18 -0.61
N GLU A 50 16.71 -2.50 0.39
CA GLU A 50 17.84 -3.43 0.22
C GLU A 50 17.38 -4.90 -0.02
N PRO A 51 16.45 -5.47 0.77
CA PRO A 51 15.91 -6.81 0.49
C PRO A 51 15.31 -6.96 -0.92
N LEU A 52 14.71 -5.90 -1.45
CA LEU A 52 14.07 -5.92 -2.77
C LEU A 52 15.08 -6.11 -3.91
N LEU A 53 16.33 -5.67 -3.74
CA LEU A 53 17.41 -5.93 -4.70
C LEU A 53 17.73 -7.43 -4.84
N GLY A 54 17.49 -8.21 -3.79
CA GLY A 54 17.60 -9.68 -3.84
C GLY A 54 16.51 -10.35 -4.68
N ILE A 55 15.41 -9.64 -4.97
CA ILE A 55 14.34 -10.10 -5.86
C ILE A 55 14.60 -9.59 -7.29
N SER A 56 14.82 -8.28 -7.44
CA SER A 56 15.20 -7.63 -8.70
C SER A 56 15.57 -6.17 -8.43
N GLU A 57 16.62 -5.68 -9.10
CA GLU A 57 17.06 -4.28 -9.04
C GLU A 57 16.04 -3.29 -9.61
N HIS A 58 15.05 -3.78 -10.36
CA HIS A 58 14.09 -2.93 -11.08
C HIS A 58 12.85 -2.56 -10.24
N PHE A 59 12.65 -3.12 -9.05
CA PHE A 59 11.52 -2.72 -8.20
C PHE A 59 11.91 -1.56 -7.29
N VAL A 60 11.00 -0.59 -7.18
CA VAL A 60 11.22 0.65 -6.44
C VAL A 60 10.42 0.63 -5.14
N ALA A 61 11.14 0.81 -4.03
CA ALA A 61 10.61 1.13 -2.71
C ALA A 61 10.84 2.62 -2.42
N ASP A 62 9.80 3.42 -2.54
CA ASP A 62 9.87 4.87 -2.39
C ASP A 62 9.09 5.31 -1.13
N PRO A 63 9.79 5.70 -0.04
CA PRO A 63 9.16 6.03 1.24
C PRO A 63 8.55 7.44 1.28
N ARG A 64 8.31 8.08 0.12
CA ARG A 64 7.57 9.35 0.10
C ARG A 64 6.09 9.11 0.42
N SER A 65 5.59 9.85 1.41
CA SER A 65 4.17 9.85 1.81
C SER A 65 3.19 10.29 0.71
N ASN A 66 3.68 10.96 -0.33
CA ASN A 66 2.91 11.36 -1.50
C ASN A 66 3.70 11.07 -2.78
N GLY A 67 3.08 10.36 -3.72
CA GLY A 67 3.71 9.97 -4.98
C GLY A 67 4.73 8.82 -4.88
N GLY A 68 4.99 8.30 -3.68
CA GLY A 68 5.84 7.12 -3.46
C GLY A 68 5.06 5.80 -3.46
N SER A 69 5.64 4.79 -2.81
CA SER A 69 5.09 3.44 -2.69
C SER A 69 3.85 3.35 -1.80
N MET A 70 3.65 4.30 -0.88
CA MET A 70 2.46 4.36 -0.03
C MET A 70 1.25 4.90 -0.81
N PHE A 71 0.10 4.23 -0.69
CA PHE A 71 -1.15 4.78 -1.20
C PHE A 71 -1.75 5.82 -0.25
N ARG A 72 -2.40 6.83 -0.83
CA ARG A 72 -3.22 7.77 -0.06
C ARG A 72 -4.35 7.06 0.68
N ILE A 73 -4.59 7.50 1.92
CA ILE A 73 -5.72 7.06 2.76
C ILE A 73 -7.07 7.58 2.24
N TYR A 74 -7.09 8.70 1.51
CA TYR A 74 -8.33 9.25 0.97
C TYR A 74 -8.97 8.32 -0.07
N ARG A 75 -10.29 8.15 0.05
CA ARG A 75 -11.10 7.41 -0.91
C ARG A 75 -11.51 8.34 -2.06
N ASP A 76 -11.49 7.81 -3.28
CA ASP A 76 -12.12 8.48 -4.43
C ASP A 76 -13.60 8.13 -4.45
N THR A 77 -14.45 9.10 -4.12
CA THR A 77 -15.89 8.87 -3.94
C THR A 77 -16.73 9.36 -5.13
N ARG A 78 -16.11 9.88 -6.20
CA ARG A 78 -16.84 10.50 -7.34
C ARG A 78 -17.86 9.54 -7.96
N PHE A 79 -17.44 8.29 -8.19
CA PHE A 79 -18.26 7.25 -8.81
C PHE A 79 -18.72 6.15 -7.83
N SER A 80 -18.38 6.27 -6.54
CA SER A 80 -18.72 5.28 -5.51
C SER A 80 -20.10 5.56 -4.91
N LYS A 81 -20.87 4.51 -4.61
CA LYS A 81 -22.10 4.62 -3.78
C LYS A 81 -21.74 4.92 -2.32
N ASP A 82 -20.65 4.33 -1.84
CA ASP A 82 -20.05 4.64 -0.54
C ASP A 82 -19.31 5.99 -0.64
N LYS A 83 -19.77 6.96 0.15
CA LYS A 83 -19.23 8.34 0.19
C LYS A 83 -18.29 8.60 1.37
N THR A 84 -17.86 7.56 2.09
CA THR A 84 -16.89 7.70 3.17
C THR A 84 -15.58 8.34 2.65
N PRO A 85 -15.04 9.35 3.35
CA PRO A 85 -13.85 10.11 2.91
C PRO A 85 -12.55 9.30 2.95
N TYR A 86 -12.44 8.30 3.82
CA TYR A 86 -11.20 7.56 4.06
C TYR A 86 -11.36 6.06 3.83
N LYS A 87 -10.27 5.42 3.40
CA LYS A 87 -10.13 3.97 3.37
C LYS A 87 -9.94 3.45 4.79
N THR A 88 -10.55 2.32 5.10
CA THR A 88 -10.42 1.61 6.39
C THR A 88 -9.28 0.58 6.39
N HIS A 89 -8.30 0.80 5.50
CA HIS A 89 -7.09 0.00 5.37
C HIS A 89 -5.96 0.92 4.90
N VAL A 90 -4.72 0.52 5.17
CA VAL A 90 -3.54 1.13 4.58
C VAL A 90 -2.92 0.17 3.58
N SER A 91 -2.36 0.69 2.50
CA SER A 91 -1.73 -0.14 1.48
C SER A 91 -0.51 0.53 0.88
N MET A 92 0.35 -0.30 0.30
CA MET A 92 1.52 0.11 -0.44
C MET A 92 1.71 -0.75 -1.69
N GLN A 93 2.53 -0.27 -2.60
CA GLN A 93 2.96 -0.98 -3.80
C GLN A 93 4.46 -0.80 -4.03
N LEU A 94 5.11 -1.86 -4.46
CA LEU A 94 6.48 -1.83 -4.99
C LEU A 94 6.37 -1.99 -6.49
N ARG A 95 6.62 -0.91 -7.23
CA ARG A 95 6.44 -0.87 -8.68
C ARG A 95 7.74 -1.18 -9.38
N HIS A 96 7.66 -1.87 -10.50
CA HIS A 96 8.78 -1.94 -11.42
C HIS A 96 9.04 -0.55 -12.05
N GLU A 97 10.30 -0.13 -12.17
CA GLU A 97 10.72 1.20 -12.63
C GLU A 97 10.19 1.58 -14.02
N ALA A 98 10.04 0.58 -14.90
CA ALA A 98 9.42 0.73 -16.21
C ALA A 98 7.94 1.17 -16.17
N GLY A 99 7.26 1.01 -15.05
CA GLY A 99 5.83 1.23 -14.89
C GLY A 99 5.45 2.58 -14.34
N LYS A 100 5.01 3.49 -15.20
CA LYS A 100 4.28 4.71 -14.77
C LYS A 100 2.80 4.45 -14.42
N ASP A 101 2.29 3.26 -14.72
CA ASP A 101 0.89 2.87 -14.51
C ASP A 101 0.74 1.40 -14.05
N ALA A 102 -0.50 0.90 -13.94
CA ALA A 102 -0.79 -0.42 -13.38
C ALA A 102 -0.34 -1.61 -14.26
N HIS A 103 0.16 -1.38 -15.48
CA HIS A 103 0.48 -2.45 -16.43
C HIS A 103 1.90 -3.01 -16.29
N ALA A 104 2.71 -2.44 -15.40
CA ALA A 104 3.98 -3.02 -15.01
C ALA A 104 3.82 -4.02 -13.84
N PRO A 105 4.73 -4.99 -13.71
CA PRO A 105 4.74 -5.86 -12.55
C PRO A 105 4.92 -5.05 -11.26
N GLY A 106 4.28 -5.52 -10.20
CA GLY A 106 4.44 -4.94 -8.88
C GLY A 106 4.03 -5.88 -7.78
N PHE A 107 4.49 -5.57 -6.58
CA PHE A 107 4.00 -6.16 -5.34
C PHE A 107 3.04 -5.20 -4.65
N TYR A 108 2.05 -5.75 -3.98
CA TYR A 108 1.02 -5.01 -3.27
C TYR A 108 0.85 -5.58 -1.86
N LEU A 109 0.86 -4.70 -0.87
CA LEU A 109 0.55 -5.05 0.51
C LEU A 109 -0.62 -4.18 1.00
N GLN A 110 -1.58 -4.81 1.66
CA GLN A 110 -2.67 -4.16 2.37
C GLN A 110 -2.73 -4.66 3.81
N LEU A 111 -2.80 -3.72 4.74
CA LEU A 111 -3.05 -3.97 6.15
C LEU A 111 -4.45 -3.47 6.50
N LYS A 112 -5.28 -4.37 7.01
CA LYS A 112 -6.66 -4.09 7.43
C LYS A 112 -6.97 -4.87 8.71
N PRO A 113 -7.75 -4.32 9.66
CA PRO A 113 -8.33 -5.11 10.74
C PRO A 113 -9.08 -6.34 10.18
N GLY A 114 -8.83 -7.51 10.78
CA GLY A 114 -9.45 -8.77 10.36
C GLY A 114 -8.82 -9.46 9.15
N GLY A 115 -7.81 -8.88 8.50
CA GLY A 115 -7.06 -9.57 7.46
C GLY A 115 -6.11 -8.69 6.66
N CYS A 116 -4.88 -9.18 6.44
CA CYS A 116 -3.90 -8.53 5.57
C CYS A 116 -3.81 -9.28 4.24
N THR A 117 -3.43 -8.57 3.18
CA THR A 117 -3.32 -9.14 1.83
C THR A 117 -1.99 -8.75 1.21
N LEU A 118 -1.26 -9.75 0.74
CA LEU A 118 -0.06 -9.59 -0.07
C LEU A 118 -0.34 -10.18 -1.45
N GLY A 119 0.04 -9.47 -2.50
CA GLY A 119 -0.09 -9.94 -3.87
C GLY A 119 1.07 -9.47 -4.72
N GLY A 120 1.32 -10.16 -5.83
CA GLY A 120 2.29 -9.76 -6.83
C GLY A 120 1.79 -10.15 -8.21
N GLY A 121 2.11 -9.36 -9.22
CA GLY A 121 1.74 -9.67 -10.60
C GLY A 121 1.66 -8.45 -11.49
N ILE A 122 1.03 -8.64 -12.64
CA ILE A 122 0.85 -7.61 -13.68
C ILE A 122 -0.65 -7.40 -13.86
N TYR A 123 -1.15 -6.19 -13.59
CA TYR A 123 -2.56 -5.88 -13.75
C TYR A 123 -2.87 -5.56 -15.21
N ARG A 124 -3.80 -6.31 -15.82
CA ARG A 124 -4.20 -6.17 -17.24
C ARG A 124 -2.98 -6.11 -18.18
N ALA A 125 -2.13 -7.12 -18.12
CA ALA A 125 -1.00 -7.27 -19.04
C ALA A 125 -1.49 -7.24 -20.51
N ASP A 126 -0.76 -6.55 -21.38
CA ASP A 126 -0.99 -6.65 -22.83
C ASP A 126 -0.64 -8.05 -23.36
N ASN A 127 -1.01 -8.32 -24.62
CA ASN A 127 -0.79 -9.63 -25.23
C ASN A 127 0.69 -10.04 -25.27
N ALA A 128 1.61 -9.09 -25.47
CA ALA A 128 3.04 -9.38 -25.57
C ALA A 128 3.62 -9.74 -24.19
N ALA A 129 3.31 -8.96 -23.16
CA ALA A 129 3.71 -9.23 -21.78
C ALA A 129 3.09 -10.53 -21.27
N LEU A 130 1.80 -10.75 -21.55
CA LEU A 130 1.09 -11.96 -21.12
C LEU A 130 1.66 -13.23 -21.76
N SER A 131 2.01 -13.19 -23.05
CA SER A 131 2.64 -14.32 -23.73
C SER A 131 3.99 -14.68 -23.11
N LYS A 132 4.84 -13.68 -22.85
CA LYS A 132 6.12 -13.88 -22.16
C LYS A 132 5.97 -14.52 -20.79
N VAL A 133 4.98 -14.09 -20.00
CA VAL A 133 4.69 -14.69 -18.69
C VAL A 133 4.27 -16.15 -18.85
N ARG A 134 3.33 -16.44 -19.76
CA ARG A 134 2.81 -17.80 -19.97
C ARG A 134 3.89 -18.79 -20.40
N GLU A 135 4.81 -18.38 -21.25
CA GLU A 135 5.97 -19.21 -21.66
C GLU A 135 6.89 -19.60 -20.50
N ARG A 136 6.83 -18.86 -19.38
CA ARG A 136 7.71 -19.04 -18.22
C ARG A 136 7.02 -19.70 -17.02
N ILE A 137 5.72 -19.96 -17.11
CA ILE A 137 4.98 -20.76 -16.13
C ILE A 137 5.13 -22.22 -16.57
N VAL A 138 5.82 -23.01 -15.74
CA VAL A 138 6.02 -24.46 -15.91
C VAL A 138 4.98 -25.24 -15.12
#